data_AF-A0A820MLG7-F1
#
_entry.id   AF-A0A820MLG7-F1
#
_cell.length_a   1.000
_cell.length_b   1.000
_cell.length_c   1.000
_cell.angle_alpha   90.00
_cell.angle_beta   90.00
_cell.angle_gamma   90.00
#
_symmetry.space_group_name_H-M   'P 1'
#
loop_
_entity.id
_entity.type
_entity.pdbx_description
1 polymer ?
#
loop_
_entity_poly.entity_id
_entity_poly.type
_entity_poly.pdbx_seq_one_letter_code
_entity_poly.pdbx_strand_id
1 'polypeptide(L)'
;RCEESPSLKIAACKNDTHCELNKNSEKANGKWTGRCLFRNDTSANSSRSELGRCELEGWCPVENDYYISEPTHDALNFTIYVKNFIEFPRFKVIRKNFQFNTSYLRYCNYDSVTHKTCPMFRVGTLLDIVESNRTEQYYMLKLGAVIRVKIDWNCN
;
A
#
# COMPACT_ATOMS: atom_id res chain seq x y z
N ARG A 1 10.23 8.70 23.53
CA ARG A 1 10.68 7.36 23.99
C ARG A 1 9.46 6.49 24.20
N CYS A 2 9.54 5.21 23.81
CA CYS A 2 8.44 4.26 23.91
C CYS A 2 8.98 2.82 23.85
N GLU A 3 8.10 1.85 24.09
CA GLU A 3 8.39 0.43 23.93
C GLU A 3 8.55 0.03 22.46
N GLU A 4 9.48 -0.88 22.19
CA GLU A 4 9.69 -1.44 20.85
C GLU A 4 8.58 -2.45 20.45
N SER A 5 8.22 -2.47 19.16
CA SER A 5 7.10 -3.26 18.62
C SER A 5 7.22 -4.74 18.98
N PRO A 6 6.16 -5.42 19.47
CA PRO A 6 6.19 -6.84 19.84
C PRO A 6 6.64 -7.78 18.70
N SER A 7 6.54 -7.35 17.44
CA SER A 7 6.97 -8.11 16.26
C SER A 7 8.49 -8.33 16.25
N LEU A 8 9.28 -7.43 16.84
CA LEU A 8 10.74 -7.54 16.90
C LEU A 8 11.18 -8.44 18.06
N LYS A 9 11.29 -9.75 17.82
CA LYS A 9 11.59 -10.74 18.88
C LYS A 9 12.82 -10.40 19.75
N ILE A 10 13.86 -9.81 19.15
CA ILE A 10 15.11 -9.45 19.86
C ILE A 10 14.93 -8.36 20.91
N ALA A 11 13.85 -7.57 20.85
CA ALA A 11 13.58 -6.51 21.82
C ALA A 11 12.81 -7.01 23.05
N ALA A 12 12.52 -8.31 23.17
CA ALA A 12 11.96 -8.90 24.37
C ALA A 12 13.01 -8.95 25.49
N CYS A 13 12.66 -8.45 26.67
CA CYS A 13 13.59 -8.31 27.79
C CYS A 13 12.96 -8.75 29.12
N LYS A 14 13.82 -9.21 30.05
CA LYS A 14 13.45 -9.50 31.46
C LYS A 14 14.05 -8.51 32.45
N ASN A 15 15.02 -7.72 32.00
CA ASN A 15 15.70 -6.67 32.73
C ASN A 15 16.46 -5.80 31.70
N ASP A 16 17.07 -4.71 32.18
CA ASP A 16 17.81 -3.75 31.36
C ASP A 16 19.02 -4.37 30.64
N THR A 17 19.64 -5.43 31.18
CA THR A 17 20.83 -6.05 30.55
C THR A 17 20.53 -6.74 29.22
N HIS A 18 19.27 -7.07 28.95
CA HIS A 18 18.85 -7.61 27.64
C HIS A 18 18.72 -6.52 26.57
N CYS A 19 18.71 -5.24 26.97
CA CYS A 19 18.60 -4.11 26.07
C CYS A 19 19.97 -3.46 25.90
N GLU A 20 20.63 -3.74 24.77
CA GLU A 20 21.91 -3.11 24.45
C GLU A 20 21.72 -1.61 24.21
N LEU A 21 22.46 -0.80 24.97
CA LEU A 21 22.47 0.66 24.81
C LEU A 21 22.95 1.04 23.42
N ASN A 22 22.25 1.97 22.77
CA ASN A 22 22.54 2.48 21.43
C ASN A 22 22.46 1.42 20.32
N LYS A 23 21.84 0.26 20.58
CA LYS A 23 21.56 -0.72 19.53
C LYS A 23 20.60 -0.10 18.51
N ASN A 24 21.06 -0.04 17.27
CA ASN A 24 20.28 0.28 16.09
C ASN A 24 20.35 -0.93 15.17
N SER A 25 19.41 -1.87 15.31
CA SER A 25 19.27 -2.93 14.30
C SER A 25 18.56 -2.36 13.07
N GLU A 26 18.82 -2.88 11.88
CA GLU A 26 18.11 -2.48 10.64
C GLU A 26 16.58 -2.57 10.76
N LYS A 27 16.09 -3.41 11.69
CA LYS A 27 14.66 -3.64 11.96
C LYS A 27 14.14 -2.93 13.22
N ALA A 28 14.97 -2.13 13.90
CA ALA A 28 14.54 -1.41 15.10
C ALA A 28 13.85 -0.10 14.71
N ASN A 29 12.82 0.29 15.46
CA ASN A 29 12.05 1.51 15.19
C ASN A 29 12.69 2.77 15.76
N GLY A 30 13.84 2.61 16.42
CA GLY A 30 14.65 3.70 16.94
C GLY A 30 15.84 3.18 17.72
N LYS A 31 16.50 4.10 18.43
CA LYS A 31 17.73 3.81 19.17
C LYS A 31 17.41 3.31 20.56
N TRP A 32 17.90 2.12 20.91
CA TRP A 32 17.65 1.54 22.23
C TRP A 32 18.34 2.35 23.34
N THR A 33 17.60 2.63 24.42
CA THR A 33 18.09 3.41 25.57
C THR A 33 18.78 2.55 26.62
N GLY A 34 18.73 1.22 26.45
CA GLY A 34 19.21 0.26 27.43
C GLY A 34 18.22 -0.10 28.54
N ARG A 35 17.00 0.47 28.52
CA ARG A 35 15.97 0.17 29.53
C ARG A 35 14.98 -0.87 29.04
N CYS A 36 14.52 -1.74 29.93
CA CYS A 36 13.46 -2.71 29.72
C CYS A 36 12.14 -2.21 30.33
N LEU A 37 11.13 -1.98 29.51
CA LEU A 37 9.79 -1.54 29.94
C LEU A 37 8.87 -2.74 30.12
N PHE A 38 8.18 -2.79 31.26
CA PHE A 38 7.11 -3.75 31.51
C PHE A 38 5.77 -3.04 31.39
N ARG A 39 4.84 -3.62 30.63
CA ARG A 39 3.45 -3.15 30.62
C ARG A 39 2.80 -3.48 31.95
N ASN A 40 2.61 -2.47 32.79
CA ASN A 40 1.74 -2.54 33.97
C ASN A 40 0.29 -2.40 33.53
N ASP A 41 -0.21 -3.29 32.67
CA ASP A 41 -1.56 -3.18 32.16
C ASP A 41 -2.55 -3.89 33.09
N THR A 42 -3.33 -3.12 33.83
CA THR A 42 -4.44 -3.59 34.67
C THR A 42 -5.68 -3.96 33.86
N SER A 43 -5.66 -3.79 32.53
CA SER A 43 -6.79 -4.17 31.67
C SER A 43 -6.68 -5.63 31.23
N ALA A 44 -7.64 -6.44 31.68
CA ALA A 44 -7.65 -7.90 31.68
C ALA A 44 -7.67 -8.60 30.30
N ASN A 45 -7.46 -7.87 29.20
CA ASN A 45 -7.66 -8.38 27.83
C ASN A 45 -6.42 -8.32 26.93
N SER A 46 -5.25 -7.88 27.41
CA SER A 46 -4.01 -8.07 26.66
C SER A 46 -3.37 -9.40 27.05
N SER A 47 -3.11 -10.27 26.07
CA SER A 47 -2.35 -11.51 26.28
C SER A 47 -1.02 -11.14 26.94
N ARG A 48 -0.88 -11.48 28.22
CA ARG A 48 0.31 -11.20 29.04
C ARG A 48 1.55 -11.71 28.34
N SER A 49 2.31 -10.83 27.69
CA SER A 49 3.72 -11.10 27.52
C SER A 49 4.35 -10.92 28.90
N GLU A 50 4.73 -12.02 29.55
CA GLU A 50 5.51 -11.97 30.81
C GLU A 50 6.89 -11.31 30.61
N LEU A 51 7.25 -10.99 29.36
CA LEU A 51 8.47 -10.33 28.95
C LEU A 51 8.20 -8.85 28.68
N GLY A 52 9.04 -7.99 29.24
CA GLY A 52 9.10 -6.57 28.89
C GLY A 52 9.64 -6.34 27.47
N ARG A 53 9.65 -5.08 27.05
CA ARG A 53 10.16 -4.63 25.75
C ARG A 53 11.22 -3.55 25.94
N CYS A 54 12.28 -3.59 25.14
CA CYS A 54 13.30 -2.54 25.20
C CYS A 54 12.71 -1.17 24.84
N GLU A 55 13.07 -0.15 25.61
CA GLU A 55 12.73 1.23 25.32
C GLU A 55 13.63 1.77 24.20
N LEU A 56 13.01 2.50 23.27
CA LEU A 56 13.70 3.21 22.21
C LEU A 56 13.47 4.71 22.26
N GLU A 57 14.40 5.43 21.64
CA GLU A 57 14.30 6.83 21.26
C GLU A 57 14.12 6.92 19.75
N GLY A 58 12.94 7.37 19.32
CA GLY A 58 12.50 7.38 17.93
C GLY A 58 11.08 7.94 17.82
N TRP A 59 10.42 7.67 16.70
CA TRP A 59 9.02 8.01 16.50
C TRP A 59 8.14 7.13 17.38
N CYS A 60 7.28 7.77 18.18
CA CYS A 60 6.48 7.11 19.21
C CYS A 60 5.01 7.55 19.15
N PRO A 61 4.04 6.64 19.37
CA PRO A 61 4.23 5.20 19.59
C PRO A 61 4.72 4.48 18.33
N VAL A 62 5.32 3.30 18.51
CA VAL A 62 5.70 2.43 17.39
C VAL A 62 4.44 1.91 16.70
N GLU A 63 4.52 1.70 15.38
CA GLU A 63 3.41 1.16 14.59
C GLU A 63 2.97 -0.24 15.03
N ASN A 64 1.69 -0.53 14.85
CA ASN A 64 1.07 -1.81 15.19
C ASN A 64 0.70 -2.58 13.92
N ASP A 65 1.63 -3.38 13.43
CA ASP A 65 1.45 -4.18 12.21
C ASP A 65 0.63 -5.46 12.39
N TYR A 66 0.15 -5.75 13.61
CA TYR A 66 -0.69 -6.93 13.84
C TYR A 66 -2.08 -6.80 13.22
N TYR A 67 -2.53 -5.57 12.98
CA TYR A 67 -3.84 -5.30 12.42
C TYR A 67 -3.73 -4.69 11.03
N ILE A 68 -3.99 -5.51 10.01
CA ILE A 68 -4.22 -5.01 8.66
C ILE A 68 -5.71 -4.64 8.57
N SER A 69 -5.99 -3.35 8.39
CA SER A 69 -7.35 -2.85 8.24
C SER A 69 -8.05 -3.46 7.01
N GLU A 70 -9.38 -3.58 7.07
CA GLU A 70 -10.16 -3.95 5.90
C GLU A 70 -9.97 -2.92 4.76
N PRO A 71 -9.88 -3.38 3.50
CA PRO A 71 -9.65 -2.49 2.37
C PRO A 71 -10.79 -1.49 2.19
N THR A 72 -10.45 -0.25 1.84
CA THR A 72 -11.43 0.77 1.54
C THR A 72 -12.01 0.57 0.13
N HIS A 73 -13.25 0.11 0.06
CA HIS A 73 -13.94 -0.13 -1.21
C HIS A 73 -14.20 1.15 -2.03
N ASP A 74 -14.16 2.33 -1.43
CA ASP A 74 -14.31 3.61 -2.15
C ASP A 74 -13.22 3.82 -3.20
N ALA A 75 -12.02 3.23 -3.01
CA ALA A 75 -10.95 3.29 -3.98
C ALA A 75 -11.34 2.66 -5.33
N LEU A 76 -12.29 1.71 -5.34
CA LEU A 76 -12.82 1.10 -6.57
C LEU A 76 -13.63 2.09 -7.42
N ASN A 77 -14.04 3.22 -6.83
CA ASN A 77 -14.76 4.29 -7.53
C ASN A 77 -13.83 5.38 -8.07
N PHE A 78 -12.53 5.31 -7.78
CA PHE A 78 -11.58 6.24 -8.37
C PHE A 78 -11.40 5.98 -9.86
N THR A 79 -11.07 7.06 -10.58
CA THR A 79 -10.86 7.02 -12.03
C THR A 79 -9.45 7.46 -12.37
N ILE A 80 -8.76 6.66 -13.16
CA ILE A 80 -7.40 6.90 -13.65
C ILE A 80 -7.49 7.39 -15.10
N TYR A 81 -7.00 8.60 -15.37
CA TYR A 81 -6.90 9.11 -16.73
C TYR A 81 -5.52 8.80 -17.32
N VAL A 82 -5.47 7.91 -18.31
CA VAL A 82 -4.22 7.53 -19.00
C VAL A 82 -4.02 8.37 -20.25
N LYS A 83 -3.16 9.40 -20.18
CA LYS A 83 -2.73 10.18 -21.35
C LYS A 83 -1.49 9.56 -21.98
N ASN A 84 -1.62 9.08 -23.21
CA ASN A 84 -0.51 8.54 -23.97
C ASN A 84 -0.38 9.23 -25.34
N PHE A 85 0.86 9.55 -25.69
CA PHE A 85 1.25 10.06 -27.00
C PHE A 85 2.34 9.16 -27.54
N ILE A 86 2.33 8.92 -28.85
CA ILE A 86 3.33 8.13 -29.55
C ILE A 86 3.77 8.87 -30.80
N GLU A 87 5.06 8.83 -31.08
CA GLU A 87 5.63 9.27 -32.34
C GLU A 87 6.21 8.07 -33.06
N PHE A 88 5.99 8.01 -34.37
CA PHE A 88 6.67 7.09 -35.29
C PHE A 88 7.69 7.90 -36.11
N PRO A 89 8.96 8.03 -35.65
CA PRO A 89 9.88 9.03 -36.18
C PRO A 89 10.22 8.81 -37.66
N ARG A 90 10.34 7.54 -38.07
CA ARG A 90 10.59 7.16 -39.47
C ARG A 90 9.53 7.72 -40.42
N PHE A 91 8.27 7.76 -39.98
CA PHE A 91 7.14 8.25 -40.78
C PHE A 91 6.76 9.70 -40.47
N LYS A 92 7.37 10.31 -39.44
CA LYS A 92 7.04 11.65 -38.94
C LYS A 92 5.55 11.78 -38.56
N VAL A 93 4.98 10.72 -37.99
CA VAL A 93 3.57 10.68 -37.56
C VAL A 93 3.49 10.67 -36.04
N ILE A 94 2.67 11.56 -35.48
CA ILE A 94 2.37 11.61 -34.05
C ILE A 94 0.90 11.23 -33.84
N ARG A 95 0.66 10.34 -32.87
CA ARG A 95 -0.68 9.91 -32.44
C ARG A 95 -0.83 10.05 -30.93
N LYS A 96 -2.07 9.99 -30.48
CA LYS A 96 -2.44 10.05 -29.06
C LYS A 96 -3.68 9.21 -28.81
N ASN A 97 -3.81 8.64 -27.62
CA ASN A 97 -4.94 7.77 -27.26
C ASN A 97 -6.21 8.54 -26.84
N PHE A 98 -6.19 9.88 -26.88
CA PHE A 98 -7.29 10.71 -26.41
C PHE A 98 -7.64 11.84 -27.39
N GLN A 99 -8.92 12.17 -27.45
CA GLN A 99 -9.43 13.32 -28.22
C GLN A 99 -9.48 14.58 -27.35
N PHE A 100 -9.41 15.76 -27.95
CA PHE A 100 -9.53 17.03 -27.22
C PHE A 100 -10.98 17.41 -26.90
N ASN A 101 -11.96 16.55 -27.20
CA ASN A 101 -13.36 16.82 -26.86
C ASN A 101 -13.54 16.79 -25.34
N THR A 102 -13.46 17.96 -24.73
CA THR A 102 -13.55 18.16 -23.28
C THR A 102 -14.89 17.74 -22.72
N SER A 103 -15.97 17.81 -23.52
CA SER A 103 -17.30 17.41 -23.08
C SER A 103 -17.41 15.90 -22.94
N TYR A 104 -16.87 15.14 -23.90
CA TYR A 104 -16.85 13.68 -23.82
C TYR A 104 -15.95 13.18 -22.67
N LEU A 105 -14.76 13.75 -22.54
CA LEU A 105 -13.80 13.39 -21.49
C LEU A 105 -14.27 13.70 -20.06
N ARG A 106 -15.31 14.51 -19.87
CA ARG A 106 -15.84 14.78 -18.51
C ARG A 106 -16.72 13.65 -17.97
N TYR A 107 -17.33 12.86 -18.85
CA TYR A 107 -18.35 11.88 -18.47
C TYR A 107 -18.03 10.46 -18.90
N CYS A 108 -17.11 10.27 -19.86
CA CYS A 108 -16.80 8.93 -20.33
C CYS A 108 -16.05 8.13 -19.26
N ASN A 109 -16.35 6.83 -19.19
CA ASN A 109 -15.49 5.82 -18.58
C ASN A 109 -15.24 4.75 -19.64
N TYR A 110 -14.06 4.14 -19.61
CA TYR A 110 -13.70 3.06 -20.51
C TYR A 110 -14.67 1.90 -20.33
N ASP A 111 -15.23 1.45 -21.44
CA ASP A 111 -16.05 0.27 -21.55
C ASP A 111 -15.74 -0.40 -22.88
N SER A 112 -15.51 -1.71 -22.85
CA SER A 112 -15.04 -2.46 -24.02
C SER A 112 -16.10 -2.59 -25.12
N VAL A 113 -17.32 -2.09 -24.95
CA VAL A 113 -18.40 -2.14 -25.94
C VAL A 113 -18.80 -0.72 -26.36
N THR A 114 -19.15 0.13 -25.40
CA THR A 114 -19.79 1.43 -25.59
C THR A 114 -18.79 2.59 -25.66
N HIS A 115 -17.67 2.52 -24.93
CA HIS A 115 -16.72 3.62 -24.76
C HIS A 115 -15.26 3.17 -24.94
N LYS A 116 -15.00 2.37 -25.97
CA LYS A 116 -13.68 1.74 -26.25
C LYS A 116 -12.52 2.72 -26.37
N THR A 117 -12.78 3.96 -26.76
CA THR A 117 -11.76 5.00 -26.98
C THR A 117 -11.63 5.97 -25.79
N CYS A 118 -12.42 5.78 -24.73
CA CYS A 118 -12.33 6.61 -23.55
C CYS A 118 -11.06 6.25 -22.75
N PRO A 119 -10.18 7.21 -22.45
CA PRO A 119 -8.93 6.97 -21.71
C PRO A 119 -9.08 7.06 -20.19
N MET A 120 -10.32 7.11 -19.66
CA MET A 120 -10.62 7.20 -18.24
C MET A 120 -11.05 5.83 -17.71
N PHE A 121 -10.29 5.26 -16.79
CA PHE A 121 -10.51 3.90 -16.30
C PHE A 121 -10.87 3.92 -14.83
N ARG A 122 -12.06 3.42 -14.49
CA ARG A 122 -12.42 3.21 -13.08
C ARG A 122 -11.58 2.05 -12.51
N VAL A 123 -11.06 2.20 -11.30
CA VAL A 123 -10.22 1.19 -10.64
C VAL A 123 -10.96 -0.14 -10.52
N GLY A 124 -12.25 -0.13 -10.14
CA GLY A 124 -13.07 -1.34 -10.11
C GLY A 124 -13.18 -2.03 -11.48
N THR A 125 -13.40 -1.26 -12.56
CA THR A 125 -13.44 -1.81 -13.92
C THR A 125 -12.10 -2.42 -14.33
N LEU A 126 -10.97 -1.79 -13.98
CA LEU A 126 -9.65 -2.37 -14.21
C LEU A 126 -9.46 -3.68 -13.44
N LEU A 127 -9.89 -3.72 -12.19
CA LEU A 127 -9.78 -4.90 -11.34
C LEU A 127 -10.63 -6.06 -11.90
N ASP A 128 -11.86 -5.79 -12.33
CA ASP A 128 -12.74 -6.77 -12.98
C ASP A 128 -12.18 -7.31 -14.31
N ILE A 129 -11.40 -6.50 -15.04
CA ILE A 129 -10.72 -6.93 -16.29
C ILE A 129 -9.51 -7.83 -15.98
N VAL A 130 -8.75 -7.51 -14.93
CA VAL A 130 -7.49 -8.19 -14.60
C VAL A 130 -7.73 -9.51 -13.90
N GLU A 131 -8.72 -9.59 -13.03
CA GLU A 131 -9.00 -10.75 -12.19
C GLU A 131 -10.51 -10.95 -12.06
N SER A 132 -11.00 -12.15 -12.35
CA SER A 132 -12.44 -12.48 -12.27
C SER A 132 -12.82 -13.11 -10.93
N ASN A 133 -11.85 -13.63 -10.18
CA ASN A 133 -12.07 -14.24 -8.87
C ASN A 133 -12.17 -13.16 -7.78
N ARG A 134 -13.36 -13.03 -7.18
CA ARG A 134 -13.65 -12.06 -6.10
C ARG A 134 -12.75 -12.22 -4.87
N THR A 135 -12.31 -13.43 -4.56
CA THR A 135 -11.41 -13.69 -3.43
C THR A 135 -10.03 -13.11 -3.70
N GLU A 136 -9.51 -13.29 -4.92
CA GLU A 136 -8.23 -12.70 -5.33
C GLU A 136 -8.31 -11.17 -5.38
N GLN A 137 -9.39 -10.62 -5.93
CA GLN A 137 -9.64 -9.18 -5.90
C GLN A 137 -9.61 -8.61 -4.47
N TYR A 138 -10.20 -9.32 -3.49
CA TYR A 138 -10.16 -8.93 -2.09
C TYR A 138 -8.73 -8.89 -1.54
N TYR A 139 -7.93 -9.93 -1.80
CA TYR A 139 -6.53 -9.96 -1.36
C TYR A 139 -5.68 -8.89 -2.04
N MET A 140 -5.91 -8.60 -3.32
CA MET A 140 -5.25 -7.50 -4.04
C MET A 140 -5.50 -6.14 -3.39
N LEU A 141 -6.71 -5.90 -2.88
CA LEU A 141 -7.04 -4.65 -2.16
C LEU A 141 -6.48 -4.64 -0.73
N LYS A 142 -6.48 -5.78 -0.05
CA LYS A 142 -6.08 -5.89 1.36
C LYS A 142 -4.57 -5.92 1.56
N LEU A 143 -3.85 -6.64 0.70
CA LEU A 143 -2.39 -6.83 0.80
C LEU A 143 -1.62 -5.98 -0.21
N GLY A 144 -2.31 -5.36 -1.15
CA GLY A 144 -1.72 -4.64 -2.28
C GLY A 144 -1.47 -5.54 -3.48
N ALA A 145 -1.36 -4.93 -4.65
CA ALA A 145 -1.08 -5.60 -5.91
C ALA A 145 -0.43 -4.65 -6.92
N VAL A 146 0.17 -5.21 -7.97
CA VAL A 146 0.72 -4.45 -9.10
C VAL A 146 -0.05 -4.80 -10.37
N ILE A 147 -0.64 -3.78 -11.00
CA ILE A 147 -1.38 -3.93 -12.27
C ILE A 147 -0.58 -3.28 -13.40
N ARG A 148 -0.35 -4.02 -14.49
CA ARG A 148 0.30 -3.50 -15.69
C ARG A 148 -0.73 -3.13 -16.75
N VAL A 149 -0.81 -1.84 -17.09
CA VAL A 149 -1.58 -1.34 -18.24
C VAL A 149 -0.69 -1.32 -19.48
N LYS A 150 -1.03 -2.14 -20.48
CA LYS A 150 -0.29 -2.21 -21.75
C LYS A 150 -1.09 -1.51 -22.86
N ILE A 151 -0.47 -0.55 -23.55
CA ILE A 151 -1.07 0.15 -24.70
C ILE A 151 -0.30 -0.27 -25.95
N ASP A 152 -0.96 -1.07 -26.80
CA ASP A 152 -0.37 -1.57 -28.03
C ASP A 152 -0.80 -0.72 -29.23
N TRP A 153 0.18 -0.16 -29.94
CA TRP A 153 -0.02 0.61 -31.17
C TRP A 153 0.39 -0.25 -32.37
N ASN A 154 -0.57 -0.98 -32.95
CA ASN A 154 -0.40 -1.69 -34.21
C ASN A 154 -1.15 -0.95 -35.31
N CYS A 155 -0.41 -0.25 -36.17
CA CYS A 155 -0.96 0.60 -37.22
C CYS A 155 -0.41 0.17 -38.58
N ASN A 156 -1.28 0.16 -39.59
CA ASN A 156 -0.92 0.08 -41.01
C ASN A 156 -0.71 1.49 -41.55
#